data_AF-A0A3C1UEA2-F1
#
_entry.id   AF-A0A3C1UEA2-F1
#
_cell.length_a   1.000
_cell.length_b   1.000
_cell.length_c   1.000
_cell.angle_alpha   90.00
_cell.angle_beta   90.00
_cell.angle_gamma   90.00
#
_symmetry.space_group_name_H-M   'P 1'
#
loop_
_entity.id
_entity.type
_entity.pdbx_description
1 polymer ?
#
loop_
_entity_poly.entity_id
_entity_poly.type
_entity_poly.pdbx_seq_one_letter_code
_entity_poly.pdbx_strand_id
1 'polypeptide(L)'
;LQLVKDDKVDVLAYEIPITAEFNEEVLHCGETNTTYQVLVQRKGRHRITNVTQLKGKDLYVEKGSKYESRLENLNSEIGGGINIKSVDKDTVDVQDLVN
;
A
#
# COMPACT_ATOMS: atom_id res chain seq x y z
N LEU A 1 11.42 -17.20 -5.28
CA LEU A 1 10.92 -17.67 -6.60
C LEU A 1 11.90 -18.57 -7.34
N GLN A 2 13.17 -18.19 -7.54
CA GLN A 2 14.12 -19.01 -8.33
C GLN A 2 14.25 -20.47 -7.87
N LEU A 3 14.19 -20.75 -6.57
CA LEU A 3 14.23 -22.13 -6.04
C LEU A 3 13.09 -23.02 -6.54
N VAL A 4 11.88 -22.47 -6.71
CA VAL A 4 10.74 -23.20 -7.31
C VAL A 4 10.92 -23.30 -8.82
N LYS A 5 11.39 -22.22 -9.47
CA LYS A 5 11.63 -22.22 -10.93
C LYS A 5 12.70 -23.25 -11.35
N ASP A 6 13.70 -23.46 -10.48
CA ASP A 6 14.79 -24.43 -10.66
C ASP A 6 14.42 -25.85 -10.18
N ASP A 7 13.16 -26.09 -9.76
CA ASP A 7 12.69 -27.37 -9.23
C ASP A 7 13.48 -27.89 -8.00
N LYS A 8 14.05 -26.96 -7.22
CA LYS A 8 14.82 -27.28 -6.00
C LYS A 8 13.92 -27.47 -4.78
N VAL A 9 12.68 -26.98 -4.83
CA VAL A 9 11.67 -27.08 -3.77
C VAL A 9 10.28 -27.09 -4.40
N ASP A 10 9.34 -27.84 -3.80
CA ASP A 10 7.95 -27.92 -4.27
C ASP A 10 7.06 -26.78 -3.74
N VAL A 11 7.37 -26.26 -2.55
CA VAL A 11 6.53 -25.26 -1.85
C VAL A 11 7.40 -24.19 -1.19
N LEU A 12 6.91 -22.95 -1.27
CA LEU A 12 7.50 -21.78 -0.63
C LEU A 12 6.53 -21.21 0.41
N ALA A 13 6.95 -21.20 1.67
CA ALA A 13 6.16 -20.64 2.79
C ALA A 13 6.78 -19.32 3.27
N TYR A 14 6.43 -18.22 2.61
CA TYR A 14 6.80 -16.86 3.00
C TYR A 14 5.71 -15.87 2.57
N GLU A 15 5.75 -14.63 3.04
CA GLU A 15 4.80 -13.60 2.64
C GLU A 15 4.99 -13.22 1.16
N ILE A 16 4.20 -13.85 0.28
CA ILE A 16 4.07 -13.47 -1.12
C ILE A 16 2.80 -12.65 -1.28
N PRO A 17 2.87 -11.40 -1.78
CA PRO A 17 1.67 -10.63 -2.04
C PRO A 17 0.90 -11.23 -3.22
N ILE A 18 -0.42 -11.36 -3.06
CA ILE A 18 -1.32 -11.80 -4.11
C ILE A 18 -1.63 -10.59 -5.01
N THR A 19 -0.90 -10.45 -6.10
CA THR A 19 -1.11 -9.40 -7.13
C THR A 19 -1.18 -10.02 -8.52
N ALA A 20 -1.65 -9.26 -9.52
CA ALA A 20 -1.74 -9.76 -10.90
C ALA A 20 -0.38 -10.24 -11.42
N GLU A 21 0.67 -9.49 -11.13
CA GLU A 21 2.05 -9.80 -11.55
C GLU A 21 2.57 -11.09 -10.92
N PHE A 22 2.29 -11.33 -9.63
CA PHE A 22 2.73 -12.57 -8.95
C PHE A 22 1.89 -13.79 -9.34
N ASN A 23 0.61 -13.60 -9.68
CA ASN A 23 -0.25 -14.67 -10.16
C ASN A 23 0.19 -15.23 -11.53
N GLU A 24 0.94 -14.47 -12.33
CA GLU A 24 1.55 -14.97 -13.57
C GLU A 24 2.75 -15.91 -13.30
N GLU A 25 3.37 -15.79 -12.12
CA GLU A 25 4.64 -16.43 -11.80
C GLU A 25 4.49 -17.65 -10.87
N VAL A 26 3.48 -17.66 -10.01
CA VAL A 26 3.26 -18.74 -9.02
C VAL A 26 1.78 -18.99 -8.75
N LEU A 27 1.47 -20.23 -8.38
CA LEU A 27 0.18 -20.58 -7.80
C LEU A 27 0.19 -20.30 -6.29
N HIS A 28 -0.69 -19.41 -5.82
CA HIS A 28 -0.85 -19.15 -4.38
C HIS A 28 -1.74 -20.19 -3.71
N CYS A 29 -1.40 -20.59 -2.48
CA CYS A 29 -2.17 -21.54 -1.68
C CYS A 29 -2.08 -21.22 -0.17
N GLY A 30 -2.91 -21.90 0.63
CA GLY A 30 -2.93 -21.76 2.08
C GLY A 30 -3.79 -20.60 2.59
N GLU A 31 -3.62 -20.28 3.87
CA GLU A 31 -4.34 -19.15 4.49
C GLU A 31 -3.84 -17.82 3.93
N THR A 32 -4.77 -16.93 3.60
CA THR A 32 -4.46 -15.63 3.03
C THR A 32 -4.77 -14.53 4.03
N ASN A 33 -3.80 -13.65 4.26
CA ASN A 33 -4.03 -12.43 5.02
C ASN A 33 -4.47 -11.33 4.06
N THR A 34 -5.75 -10.92 4.16
CA THR A 34 -6.26 -9.78 3.40
C THR A 34 -6.02 -8.50 4.20
N THR A 35 -5.10 -7.66 3.70
CA THR A 35 -4.86 -6.33 4.28
C THR A 35 -5.56 -5.26 3.46
N TYR A 36 -6.28 -4.34 4.11
CA TYR A 36 -6.91 -3.20 3.46
C TYR A 36 -6.09 -1.93 3.71
N GLN A 37 -5.92 -1.11 2.68
CA GLN A 37 -5.38 0.24 2.84
C GLN A 37 -6.46 1.14 3.48
N VAL A 38 -6.09 1.84 4.55
CA VAL A 38 -6.98 2.75 5.27
C VAL A 38 -6.34 4.12 5.40
N LEU A 39 -7.18 5.16 5.45
CA LEU A 39 -6.74 6.51 5.77
C LEU A 39 -6.78 6.70 7.28
N VAL A 40 -5.62 6.92 7.89
CA VAL A 40 -5.50 7.40 9.27
C VAL A 40 -5.53 8.93 9.26
N GLN A 41 -6.38 9.52 10.10
CA GLN A 41 -6.58 10.98 10.16
C GLN A 41 -7.00 11.41 11.56
N ARG A 42 -6.77 12.69 11.89
CA ARG A 42 -7.24 13.33 13.13
C ARG A 42 -8.77 13.20 13.25
N LYS A 43 -9.26 13.03 14.47
CA LYS A 43 -10.70 13.07 14.75
C LYS A 43 -11.19 14.52 14.67
N GLY A 44 -12.32 14.77 14.02
CA GLY A 44 -12.84 16.13 13.89
C GLY A 44 -14.09 16.25 13.00
N ARG A 45 -14.62 17.47 12.89
CA ARG A 45 -15.85 17.76 12.12
C ARG A 45 -15.68 17.61 10.61
N HIS A 46 -14.47 17.84 10.09
CA HIS A 46 -14.17 17.78 8.64
C HIS A 46 -13.39 16.50 8.30
N ARG A 47 -13.92 15.34 8.70
CA ARG A 47 -13.32 14.05 8.35
C ARG A 47 -13.47 13.76 6.87
N ILE A 48 -12.41 13.23 6.28
CA ILE A 48 -12.39 12.68 4.94
C ILE A 48 -13.10 11.32 5.00
N THR A 49 -14.14 11.15 4.20
CA THR A 49 -14.93 9.92 4.11
C THR A 49 -14.98 9.35 2.70
N ASN A 50 -14.48 10.09 1.70
CA ASN A 50 -14.42 9.68 0.32
C ASN A 50 -13.06 10.04 -0.29
N VAL A 51 -12.54 9.18 -1.16
CA VAL A 51 -11.27 9.39 -1.87
C VAL A 51 -11.24 10.68 -2.70
N THR A 52 -12.38 11.14 -3.21
CA THR A 52 -12.45 12.41 -3.98
C THR A 52 -12.12 13.64 -3.14
N GLN A 53 -12.28 13.55 -1.81
CA GLN A 53 -11.99 14.64 -0.86
C GLN A 53 -10.49 14.73 -0.52
N LEU A 54 -9.66 13.80 -1.01
CA LEU A 54 -8.20 13.83 -0.85
C LEU A 54 -7.55 14.92 -1.71
N LYS A 55 -8.27 15.46 -2.70
CA LYS A 55 -7.76 16.51 -3.57
C LYS A 55 -7.40 17.76 -2.76
N GLY A 56 -6.20 18.28 -2.98
CA GLY A 56 -5.62 19.42 -2.28
C GLY A 56 -5.23 19.12 -0.83
N LYS A 57 -5.17 17.84 -0.42
CA LYS A 57 -4.69 17.43 0.91
C LYS A 57 -3.27 16.90 0.82
N ASP A 58 -2.52 17.13 1.89
CA ASP A 58 -1.21 16.52 2.11
C ASP A 58 -1.40 15.12 2.68
N LEU A 59 -0.92 14.11 1.96
CA LEU A 59 -0.95 12.72 2.39
C LEU A 59 0.48 12.22 2.55
N TYR A 60 0.75 11.62 3.70
CA TYR A 60 2.05 11.05 4.03
C TYR A 60 2.00 9.54 3.85
N VAL A 61 3.02 8.97 3.21
CA VAL A 61 3.11 7.54 2.94
C VAL A 61 4.56 7.08 3.03
N GLU A 62 4.78 5.85 3.49
CA GLU A 62 6.11 5.25 3.53
C GLU A 62 6.68 5.14 2.11
N LYS A 63 7.87 5.70 1.92
CA LYS A 63 8.59 5.71 0.65
C LYS A 63 8.95 4.29 0.21
N GLY A 64 8.73 3.99 -1.08
CA GLY A 64 8.98 2.67 -1.66
C GLY A 64 7.98 1.59 -1.24
N SER A 65 6.94 1.94 -0.47
CA SER A 65 5.94 0.98 -0.04
C SER A 65 4.91 0.70 -1.13
N LYS A 66 4.26 -0.47 -1.08
CA LYS A 66 3.12 -0.80 -1.94
C LYS A 66 1.97 0.22 -1.85
N TYR A 67 1.87 0.92 -0.71
CA TYR A 67 0.83 1.92 -0.47
C TYR A 67 1.11 3.23 -1.23
N GLU A 68 2.39 3.58 -1.42
CA GLU A 68 2.80 4.73 -2.23
C GLU A 68 2.39 4.51 -3.69
N SER A 69 2.76 3.37 -4.28
CA SER A 69 2.37 3.03 -5.65
C SER A 69 0.85 3.01 -5.84
N ARG A 70 0.11 2.44 -4.87
CA ARG A 70 -1.36 2.44 -4.91
C ARG A 70 -1.96 3.84 -4.81
N LEU A 71 -1.35 4.72 -4.01
CA LEU A 71 -1.78 6.10 -3.83
C LEU A 71 -1.51 6.95 -5.07
N GLU A 72 -0.38 6.76 -5.75
CA GLU A 72 -0.10 7.40 -7.04
C GLU A 72 -1.11 6.97 -8.12
N ASN A 73 -1.43 5.68 -8.19
CA ASN A 73 -2.47 5.18 -9.09
C ASN A 73 -3.84 5.81 -8.75
N LEU A 74 -4.19 5.88 -7.46
CA LEU A 74 -5.43 6.53 -7.02
C LEU A 74 -5.46 8.02 -7.41
N ASN A 75 -4.35 8.73 -7.22
CA ASN A 75 -4.21 10.14 -7.59
C ASN A 75 -4.49 10.31 -9.09
N SER A 76 -3.94 9.45 -9.94
CA SER A 76 -4.23 9.44 -11.38
C SER A 76 -5.71 9.15 -11.69
N GLU A 77 -6.29 8.11 -11.06
CA GLU A 77 -7.69 7.69 -11.23
C GLU A 77 -8.70 8.81 -10.94
N ILE A 78 -8.43 9.67 -9.94
CA ILE A 78 -9.34 10.75 -9.55
C ILE A 78 -9.03 12.10 -10.23
N GLY A 79 -8.16 12.10 -11.25
CA GLY A 79 -7.81 13.30 -12.02
C GLY A 79 -6.77 14.21 -11.34
N GLY A 80 -5.98 13.65 -10.43
CA GLY A 80 -4.84 14.30 -9.79
C GLY A 80 -5.19 15.26 -8.66
N GLY A 81 -4.13 15.86 -8.10
CA GLY A 81 -4.20 16.93 -7.11
C GLY A 81 -4.12 16.48 -5.65
N ILE A 82 -3.80 15.21 -5.38
CA ILE A 82 -3.32 14.79 -4.07
C ILE A 82 -1.86 15.24 -3.94
N ASN A 83 -1.51 15.88 -2.81
CA ASN A 83 -0.12 16.22 -2.51
C ASN A 83 0.52 15.05 -1.74
N ILE A 84 1.16 14.14 -2.46
CA ILE A 84 1.78 12.93 -1.88
C ILE A 84 3.16 13.28 -1.34
N LYS A 85 3.40 12.96 -0.07
CA LYS A 85 4.66 13.18 0.65
C LYS A 85 5.23 11.86 1.14
N SER A 86 6.22 11.36 0.44
CA SER A 86 6.94 10.14 0.79
C SER A 86 7.87 10.38 1.97
N VAL A 87 7.75 9.57 3.01
CA VAL A 87 8.59 9.64 4.22
C VAL A 87 9.40 8.37 4.38
N ASP A 88 10.65 8.51 4.81
CA ASP A 88 11.49 7.36 5.12
C ASP A 88 11.04 6.72 6.45
N LYS A 89 10.97 5.39 6.47
CA LYS A 89 10.44 4.59 7.59
C LYS A 89 11.11 4.91 8.94
N ASP A 90 12.39 5.25 8.89
CA ASP A 90 13.20 5.55 10.07
C ASP A 90 13.03 6.99 10.61
N THR A 91 12.23 7.82 9.94
CA THR A 91 12.17 9.27 10.22
C THR A 91 10.83 9.77 10.79
N VAL A 92 9.77 8.95 10.78
CA VAL A 92 8.42 9.42 11.13
C VAL A 92 7.64 8.39 11.95
N ASP A 93 7.28 8.76 13.19
CA ASP A 93 6.29 8.03 13.98
C ASP A 93 4.87 8.40 13.52
N VAL A 94 3.98 7.41 13.40
CA VAL A 94 2.57 7.61 13.01
C VAL A 94 1.86 8.58 13.95
N GLN A 95 2.24 8.64 15.23
CA GLN A 95 1.67 9.60 16.18
C GLN A 95 1.99 11.05 15.80
N ASP A 96 3.18 11.34 15.29
CA ASP A 96 3.58 12.70 14.90
C ASP A 96 2.74 13.23 13.72
N LEU A 97 2.25 12.34 12.85
CA LEU A 97 1.39 12.69 11.72
C LEU A 97 -0.06 13.00 12.13
N VAL A 98 -0.52 12.43 13.24
CA VAL A 98 -1.95 12.43 13.62
C VAL A 98 -2.22 13.23 14.90
N ASN A 99 -1.20 13.85 15.52
CA ASN A 99 -1.33 14.61 16.78
C ASN A 99 -1.95 15.99 16.64
#